data_AF-A0A2G3AD81-F1
#
_entry.id   AF-A0A2G3AD81-F1
#
_cell.length_a   1.000
_cell.length_b   1.000
_cell.length_c   1.000
_cell.angle_alpha   90.00
_cell.angle_beta   90.00
_cell.angle_gamma   90.00
#
_symmetry.space_group_name_H-M   'P 1'
#
loop_
_entity.id
_entity.type
_entity.pdbx_description
1 polymer ?
#
loop_
_entity_poly.entity_id
_entity_poly.type
_entity_poly.pdbx_seq_one_letter_code
_entity_poly.pdbx_strand_id
1 'polypeptide(L)'
;MLCGTNLGQNRQLLRTASKLPNICEKREFYRDLASAAESGWDFSSRWMRNESDLATTTTTSIIPVDLNAFLLKMELDIAFLANLIGESSVVTQFTEASQNRQRAMNCIFWNAEMGQWLDYWLDSSNKSEDIYKWEDLHQNKKSFASNFVPLWTQLFSSVVDDITTQRVVQSLRSSGLLQSAGIAMTLSNTGQQWDFPNGWSPLQHMIIEGLARSGLEEARTLAKDIAIRWIRTNYVAYKKTDAMYEKYDVTRCGAAGGGGVYVAQTGFGWTNGVVLALLEEFGWPEDLNIDCY
;
A
#
# COMPACT_ATOMS: atom_id res chain seq x y z
N MET A 1 -4.74 9.18 8.23
CA MET A 1 -4.63 10.54 7.66
C MET A 1 -5.89 10.75 6.82
N LEU A 2 -6.96 11.30 7.39
CA LEU A 2 -8.25 11.45 6.70
C LEU A 2 -8.20 12.70 5.82
N CYS A 3 -8.08 12.54 4.50
CA CYS A 3 -8.34 13.62 3.57
C CYS A 3 -9.84 13.96 3.69
N GLY A 4 -10.16 15.22 3.97
CA GLY A 4 -11.46 15.65 4.48
C GLY A 4 -12.66 15.14 3.70
N THR A 5 -13.68 14.67 4.42
CA THR A 5 -14.97 14.24 3.86
C THR A 5 -15.66 15.41 3.16
N ASN A 6 -15.60 15.45 1.83
CA ASN A 6 -16.30 16.47 1.05
C ASN A 6 -17.78 16.07 0.83
N LEU A 7 -18.66 17.04 0.55
CA LEU A 7 -20.11 16.87 0.33
C LEU A 7 -20.47 15.77 -0.70
N GLY A 8 -19.60 15.55 -1.70
CA GLY A 8 -19.73 14.49 -2.69
C GLY A 8 -19.63 13.08 -2.09
N GLN A 9 -18.69 12.87 -1.17
CA GLN A 9 -18.47 11.60 -0.45
C GLN A 9 -19.74 11.23 0.32
N ASN A 10 -20.23 12.18 1.13
CA ASN A 10 -21.42 11.97 1.96
C ASN A 10 -22.66 11.59 1.13
N ARG A 11 -22.85 12.16 -0.07
CA ARG A 11 -23.98 11.81 -0.95
C ARG A 11 -23.87 10.39 -1.52
N GLN A 12 -22.69 9.96 -1.97
CA GLN A 12 -22.51 8.59 -2.46
C GLN A 12 -22.71 7.58 -1.33
N LEU A 13 -22.14 7.84 -0.15
CA LEU A 13 -22.26 6.95 1.00
C LEU A 13 -23.72 6.78 1.45
N LEU A 14 -24.49 7.87 1.54
CA LEU A 14 -25.91 7.82 1.87
C LEU A 14 -26.71 7.06 0.80
N ARG A 15 -26.41 7.26 -0.49
CA ARG A 15 -27.05 6.51 -1.59
C ARG A 15 -26.74 5.02 -1.51
N THR A 16 -25.49 4.65 -1.26
CA THR A 16 -25.09 3.24 -1.10
C THR A 16 -25.77 2.61 0.12
N ALA A 17 -25.73 3.28 1.27
CA ALA A 17 -26.40 2.80 2.48
C ALA A 17 -27.93 2.70 2.33
N SER A 18 -28.55 3.54 1.49
CA SER A 18 -30.00 3.48 1.24
C SER A 18 -30.44 2.19 0.53
N LYS A 19 -29.53 1.51 -0.17
CA LYS A 19 -29.78 0.22 -0.83
C LYS A 19 -29.76 -0.97 0.12
N LEU A 20 -29.22 -0.80 1.33
CA LEU A 20 -29.13 -1.88 2.31
C LEU A 20 -30.48 -2.10 3.02
N PRO A 21 -30.94 -3.36 3.15
CA PRO A 21 -32.30 -3.72 3.56
C PRO A 21 -32.62 -3.40 5.03
N ASN A 22 -31.65 -3.47 5.95
CA ASN A 22 -31.92 -3.33 7.39
C ASN A 22 -30.87 -2.48 8.14
N ILE A 23 -31.20 -2.12 9.39
CA ILE A 23 -30.37 -1.24 10.23
C ILE A 23 -29.05 -1.90 10.62
N CYS A 24 -29.03 -3.22 10.83
CA CYS A 24 -27.81 -3.93 11.19
C CYS A 24 -26.77 -3.88 10.07
N GLU A 25 -27.18 -4.20 8.84
CA GLU A 25 -26.31 -4.13 7.65
C GLU A 25 -25.84 -2.69 7.39
N LYS A 26 -26.69 -1.68 7.57
CA LYS A 26 -26.27 -0.28 7.47
C LYS A 26 -25.21 0.08 8.50
N ARG A 27 -25.35 -0.39 9.75
CA ARG A 27 -24.38 -0.13 10.81
C ARG A 27 -23.04 -0.82 10.54
N GLU A 28 -23.06 -2.06 10.08
CA GLU A 28 -21.86 -2.79 9.67
C GLU A 28 -21.18 -2.09 8.50
N PHE A 29 -21.93 -1.70 7.48
CA PHE A 29 -21.43 -0.94 6.35
C PHE A 29 -20.77 0.38 6.78
N TYR A 30 -21.40 1.16 7.68
CA TYR A 30 -20.79 2.40 8.19
C TYR A 30 -19.51 2.14 8.99
N ARG A 31 -19.44 1.04 9.75
CA ARG A 31 -18.21 0.63 10.45
C ARG A 31 -17.11 0.31 9.43
N ASP A 32 -17.42 -0.47 8.40
CA ASP A 32 -16.45 -0.83 7.36
C ASP A 32 -15.97 0.38 6.56
N LEU A 33 -16.85 1.34 6.25
CA LEU A 33 -16.46 2.60 5.62
C LEU A 33 -15.51 3.43 6.50
N ALA A 34 -15.80 3.53 7.80
CA ALA A 34 -14.94 4.25 8.73
C ALA A 34 -13.57 3.58 8.83
N SER A 35 -13.52 2.25 8.89
CA SER A 35 -12.28 1.48 8.91
C SER A 35 -11.50 1.56 7.59
N ALA A 36 -12.17 1.65 6.43
CA ALA A 36 -11.51 1.90 5.15
C ALA A 36 -10.86 3.30 5.10
N ALA A 37 -11.46 4.28 5.77
CA ALA A 37 -10.90 5.61 5.89
C ALA A 37 -9.75 5.66 6.92
N GLU A 38 -9.82 4.86 8.00
CA GLU A 38 -8.74 4.66 8.97
C GLU A 38 -7.51 4.01 8.32
N SER A 39 -7.71 3.03 7.43
CA SER A 39 -6.61 2.37 6.70
C SER A 39 -5.90 3.32 5.72
N GLY A 40 -6.52 4.46 5.40
CA GLY A 40 -6.04 5.41 4.41
C GLY A 40 -6.34 5.02 2.97
N TRP A 41 -7.10 3.94 2.71
CA TRP A 41 -7.49 3.50 1.37
C TRP A 41 -9.00 3.65 1.13
N ASP A 42 -9.55 4.85 1.30
CA ASP A 42 -10.98 5.17 1.11
C ASP A 42 -11.27 5.65 -0.33
N PHE A 43 -11.92 4.91 -1.21
CA PHE A 43 -12.17 3.48 -1.13
C PHE A 43 -11.36 2.76 -2.19
N SER A 44 -11.34 1.43 -2.12
CA SER A 44 -10.60 0.55 -3.01
C SER A 44 -11.32 -0.78 -3.12
N SER A 45 -11.24 -1.41 -4.29
CA SER A 45 -11.62 -2.80 -4.56
C SER A 45 -11.02 -3.78 -3.57
N ARG A 46 -9.84 -3.44 -2.99
CA ARG A 46 -9.15 -4.18 -1.94
C ARG A 46 -10.07 -4.60 -0.78
N TRP A 47 -11.04 -3.75 -0.43
CA TRP A 47 -11.94 -3.97 0.70
C TRP A 47 -13.30 -4.59 0.31
N MET A 48 -13.58 -4.79 -0.98
CA MET A 48 -14.92 -5.09 -1.49
C MET A 48 -15.04 -6.55 -1.92
N ARG A 49 -16.06 -7.28 -1.45
CA ARG A 49 -16.34 -8.65 -1.94
C ARG A 49 -16.67 -8.64 -3.43
N ASN A 50 -17.34 -7.59 -3.91
CA ASN A 50 -17.55 -7.27 -5.31
C ASN A 50 -16.92 -5.91 -5.62
N GLU A 51 -15.88 -5.89 -6.46
CA GLU A 51 -15.05 -4.70 -6.75
C GLU A 51 -15.84 -3.52 -7.33
N SER A 52 -16.96 -3.79 -8.00
CA SER A 52 -17.79 -2.74 -8.60
C SER A 52 -18.87 -2.21 -7.66
N ASP A 53 -18.99 -2.78 -6.45
CA ASP A 53 -20.04 -2.43 -5.50
C ASP A 53 -19.48 -2.07 -4.12
N LEU A 54 -19.42 -0.77 -3.86
CA LEU A 54 -19.01 -0.20 -2.57
C LEU A 54 -19.84 -0.77 -1.40
N ALA A 55 -21.10 -1.16 -1.61
CA ALA A 55 -21.94 -1.74 -0.56
C ALA A 55 -21.39 -3.05 0.00
N THR A 56 -20.47 -3.70 -0.73
CA THR A 56 -19.85 -4.97 -0.33
C THR A 56 -18.51 -4.80 0.39
N THR A 57 -18.18 -3.56 0.81
CA THR A 57 -17.00 -3.26 1.63
C THR A 57 -17.09 -4.01 2.96
N THR A 58 -16.02 -4.71 3.33
CA THR A 58 -15.93 -5.51 4.56
C THR A 58 -14.58 -5.36 5.26
N THR A 59 -14.08 -4.13 5.32
CA THR A 59 -12.74 -3.80 5.83
C THR A 59 -12.44 -4.41 7.19
N THR A 60 -13.41 -4.44 8.11
CA THR A 60 -13.24 -5.02 9.46
C THR A 60 -13.12 -6.54 9.49
N SER A 61 -13.37 -7.22 8.37
CA SER A 61 -13.15 -8.66 8.20
C SER A 61 -11.84 -8.99 7.47
N ILE A 62 -10.98 -8.00 7.22
CA ILE A 62 -9.73 -8.17 6.48
C ILE A 62 -8.57 -7.84 7.42
N ILE A 63 -7.57 -8.72 7.48
CA ILE A 63 -6.31 -8.45 8.15
C ILE A 63 -5.34 -7.87 7.11
N PRO A 64 -5.03 -6.56 7.17
CA PRO A 64 -4.23 -5.91 6.15
C PRO A 64 -2.75 -6.20 6.33
N VAL A 65 -2.07 -6.56 5.24
CA VAL A 65 -0.63 -6.84 5.27
C VAL A 65 0.20 -5.59 5.58
N ASP A 66 -0.16 -4.45 5.02
CA ASP A 66 0.53 -3.17 5.19
C ASP A 66 0.42 -2.65 6.64
N LEU A 67 -0.74 -2.74 7.27
CA LEU A 67 -0.89 -2.43 8.69
C LEU A 67 0.07 -3.26 9.55
N ASN A 68 0.18 -4.56 9.26
CA ASN A 68 1.08 -5.44 10.02
C ASN A 68 2.55 -5.14 9.74
N ALA A 69 2.91 -4.72 8.53
CA ALA A 69 4.24 -4.21 8.22
C ALA A 69 4.56 -2.93 9.03
N PHE A 70 3.60 -2.01 9.18
CA PHE A 70 3.79 -0.80 9.98
C PHE A 70 3.97 -1.12 11.46
N LEU A 71 3.16 -2.03 12.00
CA LEU A 71 3.28 -2.47 13.40
C LEU A 71 4.62 -3.16 13.64
N LEU A 72 5.10 -3.96 12.69
CA LEU A 72 6.42 -4.60 12.77
C LEU A 72 7.53 -3.56 12.79
N LYS A 73 7.48 -2.58 11.88
CA LYS A 73 8.47 -1.51 11.83
C LYS A 73 8.46 -0.67 13.12
N MET A 74 7.28 -0.37 13.65
CA MET A 74 7.12 0.31 14.94
C MET A 74 7.77 -0.48 16.09
N GLU A 75 7.55 -1.79 16.16
CA GLU A 75 8.14 -2.65 17.20
C GLU A 75 9.68 -2.66 17.10
N LEU A 76 10.23 -2.77 15.89
CA LEU A 76 11.67 -2.70 15.66
C LEU A 76 12.25 -1.34 16.06
N ASP A 77 11.57 -0.25 15.71
CA ASP A 77 12.03 1.10 16.01
C ASP A 77 11.98 1.41 17.51
N ILE A 78 10.95 0.93 18.22
CA ILE A 78 10.88 1.04 19.69
C ILE A 78 12.03 0.27 20.34
N ALA A 79 12.30 -0.97 19.90
CA ALA A 79 13.42 -1.75 20.41
C ALA A 79 14.77 -1.05 20.16
N PHE A 80 14.96 -0.49 18.96
CA PHE A 80 16.16 0.27 18.60
C PHE A 80 16.34 1.52 19.47
N LEU A 81 15.31 2.35 19.60
CA LEU A 81 15.36 3.58 20.39
C LEU A 81 15.56 3.28 21.88
N ALA A 82 14.89 2.26 22.42
CA ALA A 82 15.08 1.82 23.81
C ALA A 82 16.52 1.37 24.08
N ASN A 83 17.15 0.67 23.13
CA ASN A 83 18.54 0.26 23.24
C ASN A 83 19.49 1.47 23.29
N LEU A 84 19.22 2.52 22.51
CA LEU A 84 20.04 3.75 22.52
C LEU A 84 20.01 4.49 23.87
N ILE A 85 18.92 4.38 24.62
CA ILE A 85 18.75 5.04 25.93
C ILE A 85 18.99 4.10 27.13
N GLY A 86 19.31 2.83 26.89
CA GLY A 86 19.64 1.85 27.94
C GLY A 86 18.43 1.18 28.62
N GLU A 87 17.25 1.22 28.01
CA GLU A 87 16.01 0.63 28.56
C GLU A 87 15.89 -0.86 28.24
N SER A 88 16.70 -1.70 28.89
CA SER A 88 16.85 -3.12 28.56
C SER A 88 15.55 -3.94 28.59
N SER A 89 14.61 -3.64 29.49
CA SER A 89 13.33 -4.34 29.58
C SER A 89 12.46 -4.10 28.35
N VAL A 90 12.42 -2.85 27.87
CA VAL A 90 11.69 -2.43 26.66
C VAL A 90 12.32 -3.06 25.43
N VAL A 91 13.66 -3.11 25.36
CA VAL A 91 14.39 -3.80 24.29
C VAL A 91 13.94 -5.25 24.18
N THR A 92 13.97 -6.01 25.29
CA THR A 92 13.55 -7.42 25.30
C THR A 92 12.10 -7.56 24.85
N GLN A 93 11.18 -6.78 25.43
CA GLN A 93 9.76 -6.85 25.12
C GLN A 93 9.46 -6.60 23.63
N PHE A 94 10.00 -5.53 23.05
CA PHE A 94 9.70 -5.15 21.67
C PHE A 94 10.48 -5.98 20.65
N THR A 95 11.65 -6.49 21.02
CA THR A 95 12.35 -7.50 20.21
C THR A 95 11.50 -8.77 20.09
N GLU A 96 10.97 -9.29 21.21
CA GLU A 96 10.10 -10.47 21.19
C GLU A 96 8.80 -10.21 20.42
N ALA A 97 8.17 -9.04 20.61
CA ALA A 97 6.98 -8.65 19.87
C ALA A 97 7.23 -8.63 18.34
N SER A 98 8.34 -8.01 17.90
CA SER A 98 8.71 -7.94 16.49
C SER A 98 8.97 -9.33 15.88
N GLN A 99 9.64 -10.23 16.62
CA GLN A 99 9.87 -11.61 16.18
C GLN A 99 8.57 -12.41 16.07
N ASN A 100 7.65 -12.22 17.04
CA ASN A 100 6.33 -12.85 17.01
C ASN A 100 5.50 -12.35 15.81
N ARG A 101 5.52 -11.05 15.54
CA ARG A 101 4.82 -10.47 14.40
C ARG A 101 5.42 -10.91 13.07
N GLN A 102 6.73 -10.94 12.94
CA GLN A 102 7.39 -11.44 11.73
C GLN A 102 6.98 -12.89 11.43
N ARG A 103 6.99 -13.76 12.47
CA ARG A 103 6.50 -15.15 12.32
C ARG A 103 5.04 -15.20 11.90
N ALA A 104 4.17 -14.40 12.51
CA ALA A 104 2.77 -14.32 12.12
C ALA A 104 2.58 -13.84 10.68
N MET A 105 3.33 -12.81 10.25
CA MET A 105 3.28 -12.30 8.87
C MET A 105 3.72 -13.37 7.86
N ASN A 106 4.77 -14.13 8.17
CA ASN A 106 5.24 -15.23 7.33
C ASN A 106 4.23 -16.38 7.24
N CYS A 107 3.46 -16.64 8.30
CA CYS A 107 2.44 -17.69 8.29
C CYS A 107 1.12 -17.25 7.62
N ILE A 108 0.71 -16.00 7.78
CA ILE A 108 -0.63 -15.53 7.43
C ILE A 108 -0.65 -14.88 6.05
N PHE A 109 0.35 -14.06 5.72
CA PHE A 109 0.33 -13.20 4.54
C PHE A 109 1.20 -13.71 3.40
N TRP A 110 2.33 -14.36 3.70
CA TRP A 110 3.23 -14.84 2.66
C TRP A 110 2.55 -15.90 1.80
N ASN A 111 2.53 -15.68 0.49
CA ASN A 111 2.06 -16.66 -0.48
C ASN A 111 3.24 -17.13 -1.34
N ALA A 112 3.69 -18.36 -1.14
CA ALA A 112 4.87 -18.90 -1.80
C ALA A 112 4.69 -19.11 -3.32
N GLU A 113 3.47 -19.38 -3.77
CA GLU A 113 3.12 -19.55 -5.19
C GLU A 113 3.25 -18.22 -5.94
N MET A 114 2.70 -17.15 -5.36
CA MET A 114 2.71 -15.82 -5.95
C MET A 114 3.99 -15.02 -5.65
N GLY A 115 4.80 -15.45 -4.68
CA GLY A 115 6.04 -14.76 -4.28
C GLY A 115 5.80 -13.36 -3.72
N GLN A 116 4.67 -13.13 -3.04
CA GLN A 116 4.29 -11.84 -2.46
C GLN A 116 3.45 -12.07 -1.19
N TRP A 117 3.22 -10.99 -0.43
CA TRP A 117 2.32 -11.03 0.72
C TRP A 117 0.92 -10.61 0.32
N LEU A 118 -0.11 -11.22 0.90
CA LEU A 118 -1.51 -10.98 0.57
C LEU A 118 -2.29 -10.62 1.83
N ASP A 119 -3.31 -9.77 1.70
CA ASP A 119 -4.28 -9.59 2.78
C ASP A 119 -5.02 -10.89 3.08
N TYR A 120 -5.36 -11.10 4.34
CA TYR A 120 -6.09 -12.29 4.77
C TYR A 120 -7.54 -11.93 5.13
N TRP A 121 -8.51 -12.63 4.55
CA TRP A 121 -9.94 -12.37 4.78
C TRP A 121 -10.47 -13.36 5.82
N LEU A 122 -10.95 -12.84 6.94
CA LEU A 122 -11.55 -13.65 7.99
C LEU A 122 -12.80 -14.36 7.47
N ASP A 123 -12.92 -15.63 7.81
CA ASP A 123 -14.12 -16.39 7.54
C ASP A 123 -15.16 -16.16 8.64
N SER A 124 -16.31 -15.61 8.24
CA SER A 124 -17.50 -15.47 9.09
C SER A 124 -18.09 -16.80 9.58
N SER A 125 -17.69 -17.93 8.99
CA SER A 125 -18.16 -19.27 9.36
C SER A 125 -17.44 -19.87 10.58
N ASN A 126 -16.23 -19.37 10.92
CA ASN A 126 -15.44 -19.81 12.08
C ASN A 126 -15.98 -19.18 13.38
N LYS A 127 -17.23 -19.51 13.73
CA LYS A 127 -17.89 -19.11 14.98
C LYS A 127 -17.63 -20.07 16.15
N SER A 128 -16.74 -21.05 16.01
CA SER A 128 -16.42 -21.96 17.12
C SER A 128 -15.35 -21.38 18.04
N GLU A 129 -15.38 -21.77 19.31
CA GLU A 129 -14.39 -21.41 20.34
C GLU A 129 -13.00 -22.06 20.10
N ASP A 130 -12.77 -22.64 18.92
CA ASP A 130 -11.56 -23.37 18.58
C ASP A 130 -10.48 -22.47 17.99
N ILE A 131 -9.25 -22.99 17.95
CA ILE A 131 -8.09 -22.33 17.33
C ILE A 131 -8.40 -22.02 15.86
N TYR A 132 -8.33 -20.74 15.49
CA TYR A 132 -8.50 -20.29 14.12
C TYR A 132 -7.45 -20.94 13.21
N LYS A 133 -7.91 -21.61 12.14
CA LYS A 133 -7.03 -22.23 11.15
C LYS A 133 -6.81 -21.27 9.99
N TRP A 134 -5.55 -20.99 9.69
CA TRP A 134 -5.13 -20.17 8.56
C TRP A 134 -5.11 -21.04 7.30
N GLU A 135 -5.84 -20.62 6.26
CA GLU A 135 -5.90 -21.35 4.99
C GLU A 135 -5.68 -20.39 3.82
N ASP A 136 -4.83 -20.80 2.88
CA ASP A 136 -4.45 -20.00 1.70
C ASP A 136 -5.65 -19.56 0.85
N LEU A 137 -6.77 -20.29 0.91
CA LEU A 137 -7.99 -19.94 0.16
C LEU A 137 -8.62 -18.61 0.62
N HIS A 138 -8.32 -18.19 1.85
CA HIS A 138 -8.80 -16.94 2.43
C HIS A 138 -7.88 -15.76 2.15
N GLN A 139 -6.71 -15.98 1.56
CA GLN A 139 -5.86 -14.89 1.08
C GLN A 139 -6.47 -14.25 -0.16
N ASN A 140 -6.46 -12.92 -0.23
CA ASN A 140 -6.88 -12.21 -1.43
C ASN A 140 -5.79 -12.31 -2.50
N LYS A 141 -5.92 -13.26 -3.42
CA LYS A 141 -4.95 -13.53 -4.50
C LYS A 141 -4.86 -12.46 -5.60
N LYS A 142 -5.44 -11.28 -5.38
CA LYS A 142 -5.27 -10.12 -6.27
C LYS A 142 -3.97 -9.39 -5.93
N SER A 143 -3.39 -8.76 -6.95
CA SER A 143 -2.18 -7.94 -6.77
C SER A 143 -2.57 -6.52 -6.38
N PHE A 144 -2.09 -6.09 -5.22
CA PHE A 144 -2.21 -4.72 -4.71
C PHE A 144 -0.82 -4.16 -4.40
N ALA A 145 -0.62 -2.86 -4.49
CA ALA A 145 0.66 -2.25 -4.09
C ALA A 145 0.99 -2.54 -2.61
N SER A 146 -0.03 -2.64 -1.75
CA SER A 146 0.14 -3.01 -0.33
C SER A 146 0.84 -4.35 -0.13
N ASN A 147 0.70 -5.29 -1.06
CA ASN A 147 1.33 -6.61 -1.02
C ASN A 147 2.86 -6.53 -0.94
N PHE A 148 3.44 -5.43 -1.40
CA PHE A 148 4.89 -5.22 -1.47
C PHE A 148 5.42 -4.29 -0.37
N VAL A 149 4.55 -3.71 0.45
CA VAL A 149 4.93 -2.86 1.59
C VAL A 149 5.86 -3.57 2.60
N PRO A 150 5.75 -4.88 2.86
CA PRO A 150 6.68 -5.56 3.77
C PRO A 150 8.17 -5.39 3.41
N LEU A 151 8.53 -5.15 2.14
CA LEU A 151 9.89 -4.82 1.74
C LEU A 151 10.48 -3.63 2.52
N TRP A 152 9.65 -2.64 2.84
CA TRP A 152 10.05 -1.43 3.57
C TRP A 152 10.59 -1.71 4.98
N THR A 153 10.16 -2.82 5.60
CA THR A 153 10.60 -3.20 6.95
C THR A 153 12.07 -3.65 7.01
N GLN A 154 12.72 -3.87 5.86
CA GLN A 154 14.14 -4.25 5.73
C GLN A 154 14.53 -5.57 6.42
N LEU A 155 13.56 -6.38 6.83
CA LEU A 155 13.86 -7.69 7.42
C LEU A 155 14.30 -8.74 6.40
N PHE A 156 14.03 -8.49 5.12
CA PHE A 156 14.35 -9.37 4.00
C PHE A 156 15.71 -9.04 3.34
N SER A 157 16.51 -8.15 3.96
CA SER A 157 17.79 -7.65 3.39
C SER A 157 19.05 -8.34 3.92
N SER A 158 18.92 -9.36 4.78
CA SER A 158 20.09 -10.14 5.20
C SER A 158 20.52 -11.09 4.07
N VAL A 159 21.83 -11.33 3.92
CA VAL A 159 22.48 -12.15 2.88
C VAL A 159 21.89 -13.58 2.73
N VAL A 160 21.09 -14.03 3.70
CA VAL A 160 20.42 -15.34 3.71
C VAL A 160 19.08 -15.32 2.93
N ASP A 161 18.56 -14.14 2.54
CA ASP A 161 17.19 -13.97 2.01
C ASP A 161 17.10 -13.49 0.54
N ASP A 162 18.19 -13.61 -0.22
CA ASP A 162 18.24 -13.24 -1.63
C ASP A 162 17.19 -13.97 -2.48
N ILE A 163 16.87 -15.23 -2.16
CA ILE A 163 15.87 -16.03 -2.89
C ILE A 163 14.47 -15.44 -2.72
N THR A 164 14.09 -15.06 -1.49
CA THR A 164 12.78 -14.46 -1.22
C THR A 164 12.71 -13.10 -1.91
N THR A 165 13.76 -12.29 -1.79
CA THR A 165 13.80 -10.99 -2.47
C THR A 165 13.70 -11.13 -3.99
N GLN A 166 14.43 -12.08 -4.60
CA GLN A 166 14.31 -12.39 -6.03
C GLN A 166 12.88 -12.76 -6.42
N ARG A 167 12.21 -13.60 -5.62
CA ARG A 167 10.80 -13.97 -5.85
C ARG A 167 9.88 -12.76 -5.78
N VAL A 168 10.08 -11.87 -4.81
CA VAL A 168 9.28 -10.66 -4.66
C VAL A 168 9.50 -9.69 -5.82
N VAL A 169 10.76 -9.49 -6.24
CA VAL A 169 11.10 -8.66 -7.42
C VAL A 169 10.43 -9.21 -8.67
N GLN A 170 10.53 -10.51 -8.91
CA GLN A 170 9.90 -11.16 -10.05
C GLN A 170 8.37 -11.05 -9.98
N SER A 171 7.78 -11.26 -8.80
CA SER A 171 6.35 -11.10 -8.55
C SER A 171 5.90 -9.68 -8.89
N LEU A 172 6.57 -8.65 -8.38
CA LEU A 172 6.27 -7.25 -8.67
C LEU A 172 6.37 -6.95 -10.17
N ARG A 173 7.42 -7.42 -10.84
CA ARG A 173 7.59 -7.26 -12.31
C ARG A 173 6.44 -7.87 -13.10
N SER A 174 6.00 -9.07 -12.71
CA SER A 174 4.91 -9.79 -13.39
C SER A 174 3.50 -9.41 -12.94
N SER A 175 3.37 -8.64 -11.84
CA SER A 175 2.09 -8.32 -11.21
C SER A 175 1.15 -7.48 -12.08
N GLY A 176 1.68 -6.76 -13.07
CA GLY A 176 0.94 -5.73 -13.81
C GLY A 176 0.80 -4.41 -13.06
N LEU A 177 1.30 -4.29 -11.82
CA LEU A 177 1.26 -3.03 -11.06
C LEU A 177 2.30 -2.03 -11.57
N LEU A 178 3.43 -2.49 -12.11
CA LEU A 178 4.45 -1.62 -12.69
C LEU A 178 3.96 -1.04 -14.02
N GLN A 179 3.72 0.26 -14.05
CA GLN A 179 3.26 1.00 -15.22
C GLN A 179 4.32 2.02 -15.67
N SER A 180 4.03 2.74 -16.75
CA SER A 180 4.97 3.69 -17.37
C SER A 180 5.33 4.86 -16.44
N ALA A 181 4.41 5.25 -15.56
CA ALA A 181 4.54 6.41 -14.69
C ALA A 181 4.61 6.07 -13.19
N GLY A 182 4.79 4.79 -12.82
CA GLY A 182 4.94 4.36 -11.42
C GLY A 182 4.22 3.03 -11.14
N ILE A 183 3.91 2.79 -9.87
CA ILE A 183 3.20 1.60 -9.39
C ILE A 183 1.71 1.90 -9.26
N ALA A 184 0.84 1.13 -9.91
CA ALA A 184 -0.60 1.21 -9.72
C ALA A 184 -1.00 0.70 -8.32
N MET A 185 -2.07 1.24 -7.73
CA MET A 185 -2.56 0.76 -6.43
C MET A 185 -3.13 -0.66 -6.50
N THR A 186 -3.90 -0.93 -7.56
CA THR A 186 -4.59 -2.20 -7.85
C THR A 186 -4.60 -2.40 -9.36
N LEU A 187 -5.19 -3.50 -9.84
CA LEU A 187 -5.44 -3.76 -11.27
C LEU A 187 -6.91 -3.52 -11.67
N SER A 188 -7.77 -3.18 -10.72
CA SER A 188 -9.22 -3.09 -10.93
C SER A 188 -9.61 -1.64 -11.18
N ASN A 189 -10.21 -1.35 -12.34
CA ASN A 189 -10.66 -0.01 -12.69
C ASN A 189 -12.12 0.20 -12.25
N THR A 190 -12.29 0.51 -10.97
CA THR A 190 -13.61 0.64 -10.32
C THR A 190 -14.14 2.07 -10.31
N GLY A 191 -13.31 3.04 -10.67
CA GLY A 191 -13.57 4.47 -10.47
C GLY A 191 -13.32 4.94 -9.03
N GLN A 192 -12.92 4.07 -8.11
CA GLN A 192 -12.47 4.48 -6.77
C GLN A 192 -11.06 5.08 -6.83
N GLN A 193 -10.72 5.93 -5.86
CA GLN A 193 -9.46 6.68 -5.93
C GLN A 193 -8.21 5.86 -5.57
N TRP A 194 -8.36 4.80 -4.77
CA TRP A 194 -7.27 3.87 -4.41
C TRP A 194 -7.31 2.60 -5.29
N ASP A 195 -7.68 2.77 -6.56
CA ASP A 195 -7.77 1.72 -7.57
C ASP A 195 -7.11 2.15 -8.88
N PHE A 196 -6.93 1.20 -9.81
CA PHE A 196 -6.40 1.48 -11.15
C PHE A 196 -7.22 2.59 -11.85
N PRO A 197 -6.59 3.56 -12.54
CA PRO A 197 -5.18 3.64 -12.91
C PRO A 197 -4.32 4.47 -11.96
N ASN A 198 -4.79 4.76 -10.74
CA ASN A 198 -4.07 5.68 -9.87
C ASN A 198 -2.83 5.04 -9.24
N GLY A 199 -1.82 5.86 -9.01
CA GLY A 199 -0.69 5.61 -8.13
C GLY A 199 -0.54 6.76 -7.12
N TRP A 200 -0.11 6.41 -5.92
CA TRP A 200 0.00 7.33 -4.79
C TRP A 200 1.40 7.33 -4.20
N SER A 201 1.95 8.53 -3.98
CA SER A 201 3.33 8.75 -3.54
C SER A 201 3.78 7.89 -2.34
N PRO A 202 2.98 7.70 -1.27
CA PRO A 202 3.41 6.90 -0.12
C PRO A 202 3.78 5.45 -0.47
N LEU A 203 3.00 4.81 -1.35
CA LEU A 203 3.25 3.41 -1.75
C LEU A 203 4.41 3.33 -2.74
N GLN A 204 4.61 4.33 -3.60
CA GLN A 204 5.82 4.42 -4.42
C GLN A 204 7.05 4.42 -3.52
N HIS A 205 7.07 5.33 -2.54
CA HIS A 205 8.21 5.52 -1.65
C HIS A 205 8.54 4.26 -0.86
N MET A 206 7.57 3.66 -0.17
CA MET A 206 7.83 2.48 0.66
C MET A 206 8.37 1.29 -0.14
N ILE A 207 7.84 1.06 -1.35
CA ILE A 207 8.29 -0.03 -2.21
C ILE A 207 9.67 0.27 -2.80
N ILE A 208 9.89 1.49 -3.32
CA ILE A 208 11.19 1.91 -3.84
C ILE A 208 12.27 1.81 -2.76
N GLU A 209 12.01 2.34 -1.56
CA GLU A 209 12.95 2.33 -0.45
C GLU A 209 13.28 0.91 -0.01
N GLY A 210 12.27 0.03 0.10
CA GLY A 210 12.48 -1.38 0.43
C GLY A 210 13.36 -2.10 -0.59
N LEU A 211 13.13 -1.84 -1.88
CA LEU A 211 13.94 -2.40 -2.98
C LEU A 211 15.36 -1.82 -3.00
N ALA A 212 15.52 -0.51 -2.78
CA ALA A 212 16.80 0.19 -2.82
C ALA A 212 17.76 -0.25 -1.72
N ARG A 213 17.21 -0.58 -0.54
CA ARG A 213 17.97 -1.07 0.62
C ARG A 213 18.24 -2.58 0.58
N SER A 214 17.78 -3.27 -0.45
CA SER A 214 18.08 -4.69 -0.65
C SER A 214 19.57 -4.90 -0.99
N GLY A 215 20.13 -6.02 -0.53
CA GLY A 215 21.44 -6.50 -0.97
C GLY A 215 21.46 -6.99 -2.43
N LEU A 216 20.29 -7.21 -3.05
CA LEU A 216 20.17 -7.72 -4.41
C LEU A 216 20.25 -6.61 -5.45
N GLU A 217 21.20 -6.71 -6.38
CA GLU A 217 21.41 -5.70 -7.43
C GLU A 217 20.18 -5.51 -8.33
N GLU A 218 19.45 -6.59 -8.63
CA GLU A 218 18.23 -6.52 -9.43
C GLU A 218 17.13 -5.70 -8.73
N ALA A 219 17.00 -5.84 -7.41
CA ALA A 219 16.05 -5.05 -6.62
C ALA A 219 16.42 -3.57 -6.65
N ARG A 220 17.70 -3.24 -6.44
CA ARG A 220 18.20 -1.84 -6.51
C ARG A 220 18.00 -1.21 -7.89
N THR A 221 18.24 -1.99 -8.95
CA THR A 221 18.00 -1.55 -10.34
C THR A 221 16.52 -1.27 -10.57
N LEU A 222 15.63 -2.14 -10.08
CA LEU A 222 14.19 -1.94 -10.16
C LEU A 222 13.75 -0.71 -9.36
N ALA A 223 14.30 -0.49 -8.16
CA ALA A 223 14.02 0.69 -7.35
C ALA A 223 14.32 1.98 -8.11
N LYS A 224 15.51 2.05 -8.73
CA LYS A 224 15.95 3.20 -9.53
C LYS A 224 15.04 3.46 -10.73
N ASP A 225 14.66 2.41 -11.45
CA ASP A 225 13.73 2.51 -12.60
C ASP A 225 12.37 3.08 -12.17
N ILE A 226 11.78 2.56 -11.09
CA ILE A 226 10.50 3.06 -10.57
C ILE A 226 10.64 4.51 -10.07
N ALA A 227 11.73 4.83 -9.36
CA ALA A 227 12.01 6.19 -8.88
C ALA A 227 12.07 7.19 -10.03
N ILE A 228 12.81 6.88 -11.10
CA ILE A 228 12.92 7.74 -12.28
C ILE A 228 11.56 7.95 -12.95
N ARG A 229 10.74 6.89 -13.11
CA ARG A 229 9.38 7.01 -13.65
C ARG A 229 8.49 7.93 -12.81
N TRP A 230 8.57 7.81 -11.49
CA TRP A 230 7.78 8.62 -10.57
C TRP A 230 8.23 10.09 -10.55
N ILE A 231 9.53 10.34 -10.43
CA ILE A 231 10.13 11.70 -10.49
C ILE A 231 9.74 12.38 -11.80
N ARG A 232 9.93 11.69 -12.93
CA ARG A 232 9.59 12.19 -14.26
C ARG A 232 8.12 12.58 -14.37
N THR A 233 7.22 11.69 -13.94
CA THR A 233 5.77 11.92 -13.99
C THR A 233 5.38 13.17 -13.20
N ASN A 234 5.93 13.32 -12.00
CA ASN A 234 5.70 14.49 -11.16
C ASN A 234 6.26 15.77 -11.78
N TYR A 235 7.48 15.70 -12.32
CA TYR A 235 8.13 16.84 -12.97
C TYR A 235 7.36 17.33 -14.19
N VAL A 236 6.95 16.42 -15.09
CA VAL A 236 6.19 16.79 -16.30
C VAL A 236 4.84 17.40 -15.96
N ALA A 237 4.14 16.86 -14.96
CA ALA A 237 2.91 17.45 -14.47
C ALA A 237 3.15 18.87 -13.93
N TYR A 238 4.13 19.03 -13.04
CA TYR A 238 4.50 20.32 -12.47
C TYR A 238 4.89 21.35 -13.55
N LYS A 239 5.70 20.96 -14.54
CA LYS A 239 6.09 21.86 -15.65
C LYS A 239 4.92 22.29 -16.54
N LYS A 240 3.88 21.47 -16.64
CA LYS A 240 2.71 21.74 -17.47
C LYS A 240 1.65 22.56 -16.75
N THR A 241 1.51 22.39 -15.43
CA THR A 241 0.36 22.92 -14.68
C THR A 241 0.75 23.78 -13.48
N ASP A 242 2.04 23.97 -13.23
CA ASP A 242 2.62 24.64 -12.06
C ASP A 242 2.19 24.02 -10.72
N ALA A 243 1.75 22.76 -10.73
CA ALA A 243 1.22 22.06 -9.57
C ALA A 243 1.63 20.58 -9.51
N MET A 244 1.88 20.09 -8.29
CA MET A 244 1.98 18.66 -7.99
C MET A 244 0.66 18.14 -7.46
N TYR A 245 0.26 16.93 -7.86
CA TYR A 245 -1.05 16.36 -7.52
C TYR A 245 -0.98 15.41 -6.33
N GLU A 246 -2.14 15.20 -5.70
CA GLU A 246 -2.35 14.17 -4.67
C GLU A 246 -1.98 12.76 -5.16
N LYS A 247 -2.38 12.45 -6.41
CA LYS A 247 -2.26 11.15 -7.06
C LYS A 247 -2.11 11.31 -8.58
N TYR A 248 -1.54 10.30 -9.24
CA TYR A 248 -1.22 10.32 -10.66
C TYR A 248 -1.82 9.11 -11.37
N ASP A 249 -2.18 9.28 -12.65
CA ASP A 249 -2.50 8.17 -13.54
C ASP A 249 -1.19 7.51 -13.97
N VAL A 250 -0.90 6.32 -13.44
CA VAL A 250 0.38 5.66 -13.66
C VAL A 250 0.54 5.07 -15.07
N THR A 251 -0.52 5.10 -15.89
CA THR A 251 -0.45 4.67 -17.29
C THR A 251 0.05 5.78 -18.22
N ARG A 252 0.01 7.05 -17.77
CA ARG A 252 0.32 8.22 -18.58
C ARG A 252 1.22 9.20 -17.82
N CYS A 253 2.45 9.33 -18.28
CA CYS A 253 3.44 10.25 -17.75
C CYS A 253 2.91 11.70 -17.69
N GLY A 254 3.00 12.34 -16.53
CA GLY A 254 2.52 13.70 -16.29
C GLY A 254 1.00 13.86 -16.11
N ALA A 255 0.22 12.78 -16.15
CA ALA A 255 -1.23 12.86 -16.00
C ALA A 255 -1.65 12.80 -14.52
N ALA A 256 -2.49 13.75 -14.11
CA ALA A 256 -3.14 13.69 -12.81
C ALA A 256 -4.07 12.47 -12.72
N GLY A 257 -4.09 11.83 -11.56
CA GLY A 257 -5.03 10.75 -11.26
C GLY A 257 -6.44 11.28 -11.01
N GLY A 258 -7.40 10.37 -11.01
CA GLY A 258 -8.83 10.70 -10.89
C GLY A 258 -9.56 9.78 -9.93
N GLY A 259 -10.86 9.63 -10.14
CA GLY A 259 -11.68 8.72 -9.34
C GLY A 259 -11.95 9.18 -7.92
N GLY A 260 -12.81 8.43 -7.24
CA GLY A 260 -13.41 8.85 -5.97
C GLY A 260 -14.42 9.98 -6.17
N VAL A 261 -14.60 10.77 -5.12
CA VAL A 261 -15.75 11.68 -4.95
C VAL A 261 -15.39 13.16 -4.98
N TYR A 262 -14.11 13.47 -5.23
CA TYR A 262 -13.62 14.85 -5.32
C TYR A 262 -12.54 15.02 -6.38
N VAL A 263 -12.38 16.26 -6.84
CA VAL A 263 -11.37 16.65 -7.84
C VAL A 263 -9.98 16.52 -7.23
N ALA A 264 -9.00 16.06 -8.02
CA ALA A 264 -7.61 15.95 -7.58
C ALA A 264 -7.11 17.23 -6.91
N GLN A 265 -6.51 17.09 -5.72
CA GLN A 265 -5.95 18.19 -4.95
C GLN A 265 -4.51 18.50 -5.41
N THR A 266 -4.04 19.73 -5.19
CA THR A 266 -2.72 20.22 -5.65
C THR A 266 -1.82 20.67 -4.49
N GLY A 267 -0.50 20.75 -4.75
CA GLY A 267 0.55 21.10 -3.78
C GLY A 267 0.90 20.00 -2.78
N PHE A 268 0.39 18.80 -2.98
CA PHE A 268 0.14 17.81 -1.92
C PHE A 268 1.38 17.37 -1.13
N GLY A 269 1.29 17.40 0.20
CA GLY A 269 2.44 17.25 1.11
C GLY A 269 3.26 15.96 0.92
N TRP A 270 2.63 14.78 0.86
CA TRP A 270 3.39 13.54 0.62
C TRP A 270 4.03 13.50 -0.77
N THR A 271 3.47 14.21 -1.76
CA THR A 271 3.95 14.11 -3.14
C THR A 271 5.25 14.89 -3.24
N ASN A 272 5.26 16.09 -2.67
CA ASN A 272 6.44 16.91 -2.56
C ASN A 272 7.52 16.18 -1.74
N GLY A 273 7.15 15.64 -0.58
CA GLY A 273 8.10 14.94 0.30
C GLY A 273 8.74 13.71 -0.35
N VAL A 274 7.94 12.88 -1.02
CA VAL A 274 8.44 11.67 -1.70
C VAL A 274 9.34 12.04 -2.88
N VAL A 275 8.97 13.02 -3.70
CA VAL A 275 9.83 13.43 -4.81
C VAL A 275 11.17 13.97 -4.30
N LEU A 276 11.18 14.77 -3.23
CA LEU A 276 12.43 15.26 -2.63
C LEU A 276 13.28 14.11 -2.09
N ALA A 277 12.69 13.14 -1.39
CA ALA A 277 13.41 11.97 -0.89
C ALA A 277 14.02 11.13 -2.03
N LEU A 278 13.28 10.94 -3.12
CA LEU A 278 13.78 10.20 -4.29
C LEU A 278 14.87 10.96 -5.04
N LEU A 279 14.80 12.29 -5.12
CA LEU A 279 15.85 13.10 -5.75
C LEU A 279 17.15 13.06 -4.94
N GLU A 280 17.06 13.09 -3.62
CA GLU A 280 18.23 12.94 -2.73
C GLU A 280 18.91 11.58 -2.90
N GLU A 281 18.12 10.50 -2.97
CA GLU A 281 18.65 9.13 -3.07
C GLU A 281 19.14 8.77 -4.49
N PHE A 282 18.42 9.19 -5.54
CA PHE A 282 18.65 8.73 -6.92
C PHE A 282 19.21 9.78 -7.87
N GLY A 283 19.35 11.03 -7.44
CA GLY A 283 19.94 12.14 -8.21
C GLY A 283 18.94 13.18 -8.73
N TRP A 284 19.47 14.32 -9.16
CA TRP A 284 18.69 15.47 -9.60
C TRP A 284 18.40 15.45 -11.11
N PRO A 285 17.43 16.26 -11.61
CA PRO A 285 17.12 16.39 -13.04
C PRO A 285 18.32 16.60 -13.97
N GLU A 286 19.37 17.29 -13.53
CA GLU A 286 20.57 17.50 -14.33
C GLU A 286 21.37 16.20 -14.52
N ASP A 287 21.21 15.24 -13.61
CA ASP A 287 21.86 13.93 -13.62
C ASP A 287 21.02 12.84 -14.30
N LEU A 288 19.75 13.13 -14.64
CA LEU A 288 18.76 12.14 -15.07
C LEU A 288 17.99 12.59 -16.32
N ASN A 289 17.83 11.69 -17.31
CA ASN A 289 16.92 11.95 -18.42
C ASN A 289 15.44 11.83 -17.94
N ILE A 290 14.74 12.96 -17.90
CA ILE A 290 13.37 13.09 -17.39
C ILE A 290 12.33 13.43 -18.47
N ASP A 291 12.59 13.06 -19.72
CA ASP A 291 11.58 13.18 -20.79
C ASP A 291 10.59 12.01 -20.79
N CYS A 292 9.30 12.30 -20.98
CA CYS A 292 8.28 11.27 -21.25
C CYS A 292 8.36 10.88 -22.74
N TYR A 293 8.77 9.64 -23.03
CA TYR A 293 8.68 9.05 -24.38
C TYR A 293 7.46 8.13 -24.47
#